data_AF-A0A3B5K4Q2-F1
#
_entry.id   AF-A0A3B5K4Q2-F1
#
_cell.length_a   1.000
_cell.length_b   1.000
_cell.length_c   1.000
_cell.angle_alpha   90.00
_cell.angle_beta   90.00
_cell.angle_gamma   90.00
#
_symmetry.space_group_name_H-M   'P 1'
#
loop_
_entity.id
_entity.type
_entity.pdbx_description
1 polymer ?
#
loop_
_entity_poly.entity_id
_entity_poly.type
_entity_poly.pdbx_seq_one_letter_code
_entity_poly.pdbx_strand_id
1 'polypeptide(L)'
;MHQLFRQVLGKRDLSRAGDLFSLEDAEIEGSLSEALDNIKVIACSPDYVSNGNDQAVVEICITRITTAIRETSSIERHGTSLVGLWESCLEHNLTPQEGGTEDTPHAKIASDITSCILQNYSRPSVMALAIPVAVRFLQRGNRELSRNMSSYLSLAAIVEVDLLAEHTEAIMLSVLGAHRDARPCSDDQVPHRWIQSSVPPDLTTPRASTRWASPPMVMSADV
;
A
#
# COMPACT_ATOMS: atom_id res chain seq x y z
N MET A 1 -4.03 9.84 -31.50
CA MET A 1 -2.74 9.65 -30.80
C MET A 1 -1.63 10.50 -31.39
N HIS A 2 -0.84 11.14 -30.55
CA HIS A 2 0.36 11.91 -30.90
C HIS A 2 1.38 11.04 -31.65
N GLN A 3 2.11 11.61 -32.60
CA GLN A 3 3.02 10.85 -33.46
C GLN A 3 4.09 10.09 -32.67
N LEU A 4 4.61 10.70 -31.61
CA LEU A 4 5.66 10.09 -30.80
C LEU A 4 5.13 8.88 -30.00
N PHE A 5 3.93 8.97 -29.43
CA PHE A 5 3.27 7.81 -28.81
C PHE A 5 3.03 6.68 -29.81
N ARG A 6 2.63 6.99 -31.06
CA ARG A 6 2.49 5.95 -32.10
C ARG A 6 3.81 5.23 -32.42
N GLN A 7 4.94 5.90 -32.29
CA GLN A 7 6.24 5.28 -32.52
C GLN A 7 6.67 4.46 -31.32
N VAL A 8 6.66 5.06 -30.12
CA VAL A 8 7.10 4.41 -28.90
C VAL A 8 6.20 3.23 -28.55
N LEU A 9 4.88 3.42 -28.48
CA LEU A 9 3.93 2.34 -28.18
C LEU A 9 3.68 1.47 -29.42
N GLY A 10 3.34 2.06 -30.56
CA GLY A 10 2.91 1.30 -31.73
C GLY A 10 4.03 0.48 -32.40
N LYS A 11 5.29 0.95 -32.34
CA LYS A 11 6.45 0.24 -32.91
C LYS A 11 7.40 -0.32 -31.85
N ARG A 12 7.07 -0.18 -30.56
CA ARG A 12 7.94 -0.58 -29.44
C ARG A 12 9.32 0.08 -29.49
N ASP A 13 9.39 1.31 -30.01
CA ASP A 13 10.64 2.02 -30.27
C ASP A 13 11.15 2.73 -29.00
N LEU A 14 11.83 1.97 -28.14
CA LEU A 14 12.39 2.47 -26.89
C LEU A 14 13.42 3.59 -27.10
N SER A 15 14.13 3.60 -28.23
CA SER A 15 15.13 4.64 -28.54
C SER A 15 14.54 6.05 -28.59
N ARG A 16 13.23 6.13 -28.83
CA ARG A 16 12.46 7.38 -28.92
C ARG A 16 11.66 7.71 -27.67
N ALA A 17 11.66 6.84 -26.66
CA ALA A 17 10.85 7.03 -25.46
C ALA A 17 11.29 8.28 -24.67
N GLY A 18 12.58 8.61 -24.67
CA GLY A 18 13.11 9.82 -24.03
C GLY A 18 12.58 11.13 -24.65
N ASP A 19 12.33 11.15 -25.96
CA ASP A 19 11.79 12.32 -26.65
C ASP A 19 10.42 12.76 -26.09
N LEU A 20 9.67 11.84 -25.46
CA LEU A 20 8.33 12.11 -24.91
C LEU A 20 8.35 13.19 -23.82
N PHE A 21 9.47 13.32 -23.11
CA PHE A 21 9.64 14.32 -22.05
C PHE A 21 9.99 15.71 -22.57
N SER A 22 10.25 15.86 -23.88
CA SER A 22 10.43 17.17 -24.51
C SER A 22 9.12 17.77 -25.03
N LEU A 23 8.02 17.00 -25.03
CA LEU A 23 6.70 17.46 -25.46
C LEU A 23 5.98 18.20 -24.34
N GLU A 24 5.25 19.25 -24.69
CA GLU A 24 4.39 19.96 -23.74
C GLU A 24 3.22 19.08 -23.31
N ASP A 25 2.78 19.19 -22.04
CA ASP A 25 1.69 18.36 -21.52
C ASP A 25 0.37 18.57 -22.29
N ALA A 26 0.07 19.82 -22.64
CA ALA A 26 -1.12 20.19 -23.41
C ALA A 26 -1.10 19.65 -24.84
N GLU A 27 0.08 19.50 -25.45
CA GLU A 27 0.24 18.95 -26.81
C GLU A 27 -0.21 17.48 -26.87
N ILE A 28 0.04 16.73 -25.79
CA ILE A 28 -0.23 15.29 -25.75
C ILE A 28 -1.52 14.90 -25.04
N GLU A 29 -2.15 15.83 -24.32
CA GLU A 29 -3.37 15.60 -23.51
C GLU A 29 -4.47 14.87 -24.31
N GLY A 30 -4.74 15.31 -25.54
CA GLY A 30 -5.76 14.70 -26.40
C GLY A 30 -5.48 13.25 -26.82
N SER A 31 -4.27 12.73 -26.53
CA SER A 31 -3.83 11.39 -26.92
C SER A 31 -3.71 10.41 -25.76
N LEU A 32 -3.87 10.85 -24.52
CA LEU A 32 -3.52 10.06 -23.33
C LEU A 32 -4.41 8.82 -23.18
N SER A 33 -5.73 8.93 -23.42
CA SER A 33 -6.64 7.78 -23.34
C SER A 33 -6.27 6.68 -24.33
N GLU A 34 -6.06 7.05 -25.60
CA GLU A 34 -5.68 6.08 -26.64
C GLU A 34 -4.30 5.46 -26.35
N ALA A 35 -3.38 6.23 -25.74
CA ALA A 35 -2.08 5.72 -25.32
C ALA A 35 -2.20 4.70 -24.17
N LEU A 36 -3.07 4.95 -23.18
CA LEU A 36 -3.39 4.00 -22.12
C LEU A 36 -4.00 2.71 -22.67
N ASP A 37 -4.89 2.80 -23.66
CA ASP A 37 -5.50 1.64 -24.30
C ASP A 37 -4.45 0.81 -25.05
N ASN A 38 -3.49 1.45 -25.73
CA ASN A 38 -2.36 0.76 -26.35
C ASN A 38 -1.44 0.12 -25.30
N ILE A 39 -1.15 0.78 -24.18
CA ILE A 39 -0.39 0.20 -23.08
C ILE A 39 -1.08 -1.07 -22.56
N LYS A 40 -2.41 -1.06 -22.41
CA LYS A 40 -3.18 -2.25 -22.01
C LYS A 40 -2.97 -3.40 -22.99
N VAL A 41 -3.04 -3.14 -24.29
CA VAL A 41 -2.77 -4.17 -25.32
C VAL A 41 -1.37 -4.77 -25.16
N ILE A 42 -0.36 -3.94 -24.88
CA ILE A 42 1.03 -4.39 -24.67
C ILE A 42 1.13 -5.24 -23.39
N ALA A 43 0.62 -4.73 -22.28
CA ALA A 43 0.73 -5.35 -20.97
C ALA A 43 -0.03 -6.69 -20.88
N CYS A 44 -1.10 -6.85 -21.66
CA CYS A 44 -1.84 -8.11 -21.76
C CYS A 44 -1.23 -9.12 -22.74
N SER A 45 -0.12 -8.79 -23.42
CA SER A 45 0.55 -9.73 -24.32
C SER A 45 1.15 -10.92 -23.54
N PRO A 46 1.05 -12.16 -24.05
CA PRO A 46 1.56 -13.35 -23.35
C PRO A 46 3.07 -13.29 -23.03
N ASP A 47 3.85 -12.61 -23.86
CA ASP A 47 5.31 -12.46 -23.71
C ASP A 47 5.72 -11.24 -22.86
N TYR A 48 4.77 -10.40 -22.43
CA TYR A 48 5.06 -9.14 -21.74
C TYR A 48 5.98 -9.31 -20.52
N VAL A 49 5.71 -10.33 -19.69
CA VAL A 49 6.50 -10.61 -18.47
C VAL A 49 7.96 -10.93 -18.77
N SER A 50 8.27 -11.48 -19.94
CA SER A 50 9.63 -11.79 -20.39
C SER A 50 10.25 -10.76 -21.33
N ASN A 51 9.47 -9.78 -21.79
CA ASN A 51 9.88 -8.80 -22.80
C ASN A 51 10.27 -7.47 -22.12
N GLY A 52 11.55 -7.33 -21.78
CA GLY A 52 12.07 -6.13 -21.11
C GLY A 52 11.95 -4.85 -21.93
N ASN A 53 11.94 -4.92 -23.27
CA ASN A 53 11.73 -3.75 -24.11
C ASN A 53 10.31 -3.21 -23.97
N ASP A 54 9.32 -4.10 -24.04
CA ASP A 54 7.92 -3.72 -23.89
C ASP A 54 7.63 -3.20 -22.47
N GLN A 55 8.23 -3.79 -21.44
CA GLN A 55 8.14 -3.30 -20.06
C GLN A 55 8.69 -1.87 -19.92
N ALA A 56 9.89 -1.60 -20.45
CA ALA A 56 10.51 -0.28 -20.38
C ALA A 56 9.69 0.77 -21.17
N VAL A 57 9.17 0.40 -22.35
CA VAL A 57 8.28 1.25 -23.15
C VAL A 57 7.01 1.61 -22.37
N VAL A 58 6.39 0.62 -21.71
CA VAL A 58 5.19 0.81 -20.90
C VAL A 58 5.47 1.71 -19.71
N GLU A 59 6.51 1.44 -18.93
CA GLU A 59 6.89 2.21 -17.73
C GLU A 59 7.13 3.69 -18.06
N ILE A 60 7.91 3.96 -19.11
CA ILE A 60 8.19 5.33 -19.56
C ILE A 60 6.90 6.03 -20.01
N CYS A 61 6.05 5.34 -20.78
CA CYS A 61 4.81 5.93 -21.25
C CYS A 61 3.82 6.20 -20.11
N ILE A 62 3.68 5.30 -19.13
CA ILE A 62 2.84 5.52 -17.95
C ILE A 62 3.34 6.74 -17.16
N THR A 63 4.65 6.82 -16.92
CA THR A 63 5.26 7.98 -16.22
C THR A 63 4.95 9.29 -16.94
N ARG A 64 5.08 9.31 -18.28
CA ARG A 64 4.78 10.50 -19.06
C ARG A 64 3.29 10.85 -19.05
N ILE A 65 2.42 9.86 -19.24
CA ILE A 65 0.96 10.04 -19.27
C ILE A 65 0.46 10.57 -17.93
N THR A 66 0.83 9.93 -16.82
CA THR A 66 0.41 10.35 -15.48
C THR A 66 0.91 11.74 -15.11
N THR A 67 2.11 12.11 -15.57
CA THR A 67 2.62 13.49 -15.48
C THR A 67 1.74 14.46 -16.26
N ALA A 68 1.45 14.19 -17.53
CA ALA A 68 0.62 15.07 -18.34
C ALA A 68 -0.81 15.23 -17.77
N ILE A 69 -1.40 14.14 -17.27
CA ILE A 69 -2.71 14.19 -16.59
C ILE A 69 -2.67 15.15 -15.40
N ARG A 70 -1.61 15.09 -14.58
CA ARG A 70 -1.45 15.94 -13.40
C ARG A 70 -1.27 17.41 -13.81
N GLU A 71 -0.33 17.70 -14.70
CA GLU A 71 0.00 19.08 -15.08
C GLU A 71 -1.15 19.77 -15.83
N THR A 72 -1.96 19.01 -16.59
CA THR A 72 -3.16 19.53 -17.26
C THR A 72 -4.43 19.43 -16.42
N SER A 73 -4.36 18.84 -15.22
CA SER A 73 -5.51 18.59 -14.34
C SER A 73 -6.68 17.87 -15.03
N SER A 74 -6.37 16.92 -15.91
CA SER A 74 -7.30 16.33 -16.88
C SER A 74 -7.78 14.91 -16.54
N ILE A 75 -7.59 14.47 -15.29
CA ILE A 75 -7.89 13.09 -14.85
C ILE A 75 -9.30 12.62 -15.23
N GLU A 76 -10.32 13.47 -15.15
CA GLU A 76 -11.71 13.09 -15.43
C GLU A 76 -11.93 12.73 -16.90
N ARG A 77 -11.13 13.30 -17.82
CA ARG A 77 -11.19 12.96 -19.25
C ARG A 77 -10.56 11.59 -19.55
N HIS A 78 -9.59 11.19 -18.74
CA HIS A 78 -8.77 9.99 -18.98
C HIS A 78 -9.06 8.85 -17.99
N GLY A 79 -9.91 9.10 -16.99
CA GLY A 79 -10.18 8.17 -15.90
C GLY A 79 -10.69 6.81 -16.36
N THR A 80 -11.51 6.75 -17.40
CA THR A 80 -12.02 5.47 -17.94
C THR A 80 -10.89 4.59 -18.48
N SER A 81 -10.04 5.10 -19.36
CA SER A 81 -8.90 4.33 -19.89
C SER A 81 -7.86 4.03 -18.81
N LEU A 82 -7.62 4.96 -17.88
CA LEU A 82 -6.65 4.78 -16.79
C LEU A 82 -7.08 3.66 -15.85
N VAL A 83 -8.34 3.68 -15.40
CA VAL A 83 -8.92 2.64 -14.55
C VAL A 83 -9.06 1.32 -15.33
N GLY A 84 -9.36 1.36 -16.64
CA GLY A 84 -9.45 0.17 -17.48
C GLY A 84 -8.09 -0.54 -17.70
N LEU A 85 -6.98 0.21 -17.75
CA LEU A 85 -5.62 -0.35 -17.71
C LEU A 85 -5.34 -0.93 -16.32
N TRP A 86 -5.67 -0.18 -15.26
CA TRP A 86 -5.45 -0.62 -13.89
C TRP A 86 -6.17 -1.93 -13.56
N GLU A 87 -7.45 -2.04 -13.94
CA GLU A 87 -8.25 -3.25 -13.77
C GLU A 87 -7.65 -4.44 -14.52
N SER A 88 -7.07 -4.23 -15.71
CA SER A 88 -6.48 -5.32 -16.49
C SER A 88 -5.32 -6.00 -15.76
N CYS A 89 -4.60 -5.29 -14.89
CA CYS A 89 -3.54 -5.87 -14.08
C CYS A 89 -4.06 -6.97 -13.14
N LEU A 90 -5.34 -6.96 -12.77
CA LEU A 90 -5.97 -8.01 -11.95
C LEU A 90 -6.01 -9.36 -12.66
N GLU A 91 -5.93 -9.40 -13.99
CA GLU A 91 -5.93 -10.64 -14.78
C GLU A 91 -4.56 -11.33 -14.79
N HIS A 92 -3.54 -10.68 -14.22
CA HIS A 92 -2.16 -11.14 -14.22
C HIS A 92 -1.64 -11.43 -12.80
N ASN A 93 -0.49 -12.08 -12.71
CA ASN A 93 0.12 -12.36 -11.41
C ASN A 93 0.71 -11.08 -10.80
N LEU A 94 0.13 -10.66 -9.67
CA LEU A 94 0.55 -9.46 -8.95
C LEU A 94 1.46 -9.77 -7.76
N THR A 95 1.57 -11.03 -7.33
CA THR A 95 2.44 -11.39 -6.22
C THR A 95 3.89 -11.48 -6.70
N PRO A 96 4.86 -10.87 -5.99
CA PRO A 96 6.27 -11.07 -6.27
C PRO A 96 6.63 -12.56 -6.32
N GLN A 97 7.63 -12.93 -7.13
CA GLN A 97 8.13 -14.31 -7.12
C GLN A 97 8.71 -14.66 -5.74
N GLU A 98 8.56 -15.91 -5.30
CA GLU A 98 9.02 -16.34 -3.98
C GLU A 98 10.51 -16.01 -3.77
N GLY A 99 10.80 -15.21 -2.74
CA GLY A 99 12.16 -14.77 -2.40
C GLY A 99 12.69 -13.57 -3.21
N GLY A 100 11.93 -13.05 -4.16
CA GLY A 100 12.23 -11.84 -4.91
C GLY A 100 11.70 -10.59 -4.21
N THR A 101 12.50 -9.52 -4.17
CA THR A 101 12.06 -8.18 -3.73
C THR A 101 11.48 -7.36 -4.88
N GLU A 102 11.52 -7.87 -6.11
CA GLU A 102 11.08 -7.13 -7.29
C GLU A 102 9.61 -7.42 -7.60
N ASP A 103 8.83 -6.35 -7.72
CA ASP A 103 7.45 -6.41 -8.16
C ASP A 103 7.34 -6.94 -9.59
N THR A 104 6.25 -7.68 -9.86
CA THR A 104 5.94 -8.08 -11.23
C THR A 104 5.69 -6.84 -12.10
N PRO A 105 5.92 -6.92 -13.43
CA PRO A 105 5.64 -5.79 -14.32
C PRO A 105 4.22 -5.23 -14.19
N HIS A 106 3.23 -6.09 -13.95
CA HIS A 106 1.84 -5.68 -13.72
C HIS A 106 1.62 -5.03 -12.35
N ALA A 107 2.34 -5.46 -11.31
CA ALA A 107 2.31 -4.81 -10.01
C ALA A 107 2.90 -3.39 -10.07
N LYS A 108 3.97 -3.17 -10.85
CA LYS A 108 4.54 -1.83 -11.11
C LYS A 108 3.53 -0.90 -11.80
N ILE A 109 2.90 -1.38 -12.89
CA ILE A 109 1.82 -0.64 -13.57
C ILE A 109 0.70 -0.28 -12.58
N ALA A 110 0.25 -1.25 -11.78
CA ALA A 110 -0.81 -1.03 -10.81
C ALA A 110 -0.43 0.00 -9.75
N SER A 111 0.81 0.00 -9.26
CA SER A 111 1.34 0.96 -8.29
C SER A 111 1.41 2.38 -8.86
N ASP A 112 1.86 2.56 -10.10
CA ASP A 112 1.93 3.87 -10.76
C ASP A 112 0.54 4.47 -10.97
N ILE A 113 -0.40 3.65 -11.46
CA ILE A 113 -1.79 4.10 -11.67
C ILE A 113 -2.48 4.39 -10.33
N THR A 114 -2.26 3.53 -9.33
CA THR A 114 -2.76 3.76 -7.96
C THR A 114 -2.31 5.11 -7.43
N SER A 115 -1.03 5.45 -7.61
CA SER A 115 -0.47 6.73 -7.17
C SER A 115 -1.13 7.92 -7.89
N CYS A 116 -1.40 7.79 -9.18
CA CYS A 116 -2.11 8.80 -9.96
C CYS A 116 -3.57 8.98 -9.50
N ILE A 117 -4.28 7.88 -9.25
CA ILE A 117 -5.67 7.90 -8.77
C ILE A 117 -5.76 8.47 -7.35
N LEU A 118 -4.84 8.07 -6.45
CA LEU A 118 -4.75 8.56 -5.08
C LEU A 118 -4.59 10.08 -5.03
N GLN A 119 -3.84 10.68 -5.94
CA GLN A 119 -3.69 12.14 -6.01
C GLN A 119 -4.99 12.86 -6.43
N ASN A 120 -5.96 12.13 -6.96
CA ASN A 120 -7.22 12.64 -7.49
C ASN A 120 -8.45 12.12 -6.72
N TYR A 121 -8.26 11.65 -5.48
CA TYR A 121 -9.34 11.11 -4.63
C TYR A 121 -10.45 12.11 -4.31
N SER A 122 -10.24 13.42 -4.52
CA SER A 122 -11.26 14.44 -4.31
C SER A 122 -12.21 14.62 -5.50
N ARG A 123 -12.05 13.83 -6.57
CA ARG A 123 -12.89 13.87 -7.78
C ARG A 123 -13.93 12.73 -7.77
N PRO A 124 -15.22 12.98 -7.49
CA PRO A 124 -16.24 11.94 -7.39
C PRO A 124 -16.36 11.06 -8.64
N SER A 125 -16.26 11.66 -9.83
CA SER A 125 -16.31 10.95 -11.12
C SER A 125 -15.19 9.90 -11.26
N VAL A 126 -13.99 10.20 -10.75
CA VAL A 126 -12.84 9.28 -10.75
C VAL A 126 -13.04 8.19 -9.70
N MET A 127 -13.55 8.56 -8.52
CA MET A 127 -13.81 7.60 -7.43
C MET A 127 -14.84 6.55 -7.82
N ALA A 128 -15.93 6.96 -8.47
CA ALA A 128 -16.97 6.06 -8.95
C ALA A 128 -16.41 4.98 -9.89
N LEU A 129 -15.39 5.31 -10.68
CA LEU A 129 -14.70 4.34 -11.54
C LEU A 129 -13.71 3.47 -10.74
N ALA A 130 -12.94 4.09 -9.83
CA ALA A 130 -11.81 3.45 -9.19
C ALA A 130 -12.17 2.55 -7.99
N ILE A 131 -13.19 2.89 -7.19
CA ILE A 131 -13.56 2.13 -5.97
C ILE A 131 -13.82 0.64 -6.28
N PRO A 132 -14.64 0.26 -7.28
CA PRO A 132 -14.89 -1.15 -7.57
C PRO A 132 -13.63 -1.93 -7.97
N VAL A 133 -12.66 -1.25 -8.59
CA VAL A 133 -11.36 -1.85 -8.95
C VAL A 133 -10.47 -1.99 -7.72
N ALA A 134 -10.40 -0.95 -6.87
CA ALA A 134 -9.61 -0.95 -5.64
C ALA A 134 -10.01 -2.09 -4.69
N VAL A 135 -11.31 -2.33 -4.55
CA VAL A 135 -11.86 -3.42 -3.72
C VAL A 135 -11.42 -4.80 -4.24
N ARG A 136 -11.34 -4.98 -5.56
CA ARG A 136 -10.83 -6.23 -6.15
C ARG A 136 -9.32 -6.39 -5.96
N PHE A 137 -8.55 -5.31 -6.01
CA PHE A 137 -7.12 -5.37 -5.69
C PHE A 137 -6.85 -5.82 -4.25
N LEU A 138 -7.68 -5.41 -3.28
CA LEU A 138 -7.55 -5.89 -1.90
C LEU A 138 -7.58 -7.41 -1.79
N GLN A 139 -8.32 -8.08 -2.68
CA GLN A 139 -8.54 -9.53 -2.66
C GLN A 139 -7.45 -10.33 -3.40
N ARG A 140 -6.47 -9.68 -4.07
CA ARG A 140 -5.47 -10.34 -4.93
C ARG A 140 -4.14 -10.72 -4.25
N GLY A 141 -3.95 -10.43 -2.97
CA GLY A 141 -2.84 -10.99 -2.17
C GLY A 141 -1.47 -10.30 -2.29
N ASN A 142 -1.30 -9.24 -3.09
CA ASN A 142 -0.09 -8.41 -3.02
C ASN A 142 -0.20 -7.46 -1.82
N ARG A 143 0.67 -7.62 -0.82
CA ARG A 143 0.61 -6.86 0.44
C ARG A 143 0.78 -5.35 0.27
N GLU A 144 1.65 -4.92 -0.63
CA GLU A 144 1.89 -3.49 -0.86
C GLU A 144 0.72 -2.84 -1.59
N LEU A 145 0.23 -3.48 -2.67
CA LEU A 145 -0.97 -3.03 -3.36
C LEU A 145 -2.18 -3.02 -2.41
N SER A 146 -2.39 -4.06 -1.62
CA SER A 146 -3.48 -4.10 -0.63
C SER A 146 -3.38 -2.97 0.40
N ARG A 147 -2.16 -2.62 0.85
CA ARG A 147 -1.93 -1.46 1.74
C ARG A 147 -2.27 -0.15 1.06
N ASN A 148 -1.86 0.03 -0.19
CA ASN A 148 -2.18 1.22 -0.98
C ASN A 148 -3.69 1.33 -1.23
N MET A 149 -4.37 0.22 -1.51
CA MET A 149 -5.82 0.17 -1.70
C MET A 149 -6.59 0.50 -0.43
N SER A 150 -6.14 -0.05 0.70
CA SER A 150 -6.72 0.27 2.01
C SER A 150 -6.60 1.77 2.30
N SER A 151 -5.45 2.37 1.96
CA SER A 151 -5.22 3.81 2.10
C SER A 151 -6.14 4.63 1.19
N TYR A 152 -6.28 4.23 -0.07
CA TYR A 152 -7.20 4.86 -1.03
C TYR A 152 -8.66 4.79 -0.57
N LEU A 153 -9.13 3.61 -0.17
CA LEU A 153 -10.51 3.43 0.29
C LEU A 153 -10.80 4.18 1.59
N SER A 154 -9.80 4.32 2.47
CA SER A 154 -9.92 5.15 3.67
C SER A 154 -10.11 6.63 3.34
N LEU A 155 -9.40 7.14 2.33
CA LEU A 155 -9.60 8.50 1.82
C LEU A 155 -10.96 8.63 1.11
N ALA A 156 -11.34 7.61 0.34
CA ALA A 156 -12.60 7.59 -0.38
C ALA A 156 -13.81 7.63 0.57
N ALA A 157 -13.72 6.95 1.72
CA ALA A 157 -14.76 6.96 2.76
C ALA A 157 -15.07 8.36 3.30
N ILE A 158 -14.12 9.30 3.22
CA ILE A 158 -14.30 10.69 3.68
C ILE A 158 -15.16 11.48 2.69
N VAL A 159 -15.04 11.19 1.39
CA VAL A 159 -15.64 12.00 0.31
C VAL A 159 -16.93 11.38 -0.22
N GLU A 160 -16.96 10.06 -0.42
CA GLU A 160 -18.08 9.33 -1.06
C GLU A 160 -18.42 8.05 -0.29
N VAL A 161 -19.00 8.22 0.90
CA VAL A 161 -19.37 7.09 1.78
C VAL A 161 -20.44 6.18 1.15
N ASP A 162 -21.35 6.76 0.36
CA ASP A 162 -22.47 6.02 -0.24
C ASP A 162 -21.98 5.02 -1.30
N LEU A 163 -21.00 5.42 -2.12
CA LEU A 163 -20.36 4.51 -3.08
C LEU A 163 -19.62 3.38 -2.38
N LEU A 164 -19.00 3.65 -1.23
CA LEU A 164 -18.28 2.64 -0.47
C LEU A 164 -19.23 1.64 0.22
N ALA A 165 -20.43 2.08 0.59
CA ALA A 165 -21.42 1.26 1.30
C ALA A 165 -21.76 -0.02 0.52
N GLU A 166 -21.88 0.07 -0.81
CA GLU A 166 -22.15 -1.05 -1.71
C GLU A 166 -21.04 -2.13 -1.70
N HIS A 167 -19.83 -1.77 -1.25
CA HIS A 167 -18.67 -2.65 -1.23
C HIS A 167 -18.26 -3.11 0.18
N THR A 168 -19.04 -2.77 1.21
CA THR A 168 -18.70 -3.04 2.62
C THR A 168 -18.42 -4.51 2.89
N GLU A 169 -19.23 -5.43 2.35
CA GLU A 169 -19.04 -6.87 2.53
C GLU A 169 -17.71 -7.35 1.94
N ALA A 170 -17.41 -6.94 0.70
CA ALA A 170 -16.16 -7.30 0.02
C ALA A 170 -14.93 -6.76 0.75
N ILE A 171 -15.01 -5.55 1.29
CA ILE A 171 -13.96 -4.94 2.11
C ILE A 171 -13.79 -5.73 3.42
N MET A 172 -14.88 -6.04 4.14
CA MET A 172 -14.82 -6.84 5.36
C MET A 172 -14.17 -8.21 5.11
N LEU A 173 -14.56 -8.90 4.03
CA LEU A 173 -13.98 -10.19 3.67
C LEU A 173 -12.47 -10.08 3.37
N SER A 174 -12.02 -9.01 2.74
CA SER A 174 -10.59 -8.79 2.47
C SER A 174 -9.76 -8.62 3.76
N VAL A 175 -10.32 -7.92 4.76
CA VAL A 175 -9.67 -7.71 6.07
C VAL A 175 -9.63 -9.01 6.86
N LEU A 176 -10.74 -9.76 6.88
CA LEU A 176 -10.83 -11.05 7.56
C LEU A 176 -9.94 -12.12 6.91
N GLY A 177 -9.78 -12.08 5.58
CA GLY A 177 -8.86 -12.93 4.83
C GLY A 177 -7.39 -12.63 5.16
N ALA A 178 -7.00 -11.35 5.19
CA ALA A 178 -5.65 -10.93 5.54
C ALA A 178 -5.21 -11.40 6.94
N HIS A 179 -6.14 -11.51 7.90
CA HIS A 179 -5.85 -12.00 9.24
C HIS A 179 -5.60 -13.52 9.29
N ARG A 180 -6.08 -14.29 8.30
CA ARG A 180 -5.85 -15.75 8.22
C ARG A 180 -4.49 -16.09 7.61
N ASP A 181 -3.95 -15.24 6.74
CA ASP A 181 -2.63 -15.40 6.13
C ASP A 181 -1.48 -14.82 6.98
N ALA A 182 -1.83 -14.04 8.02
CA ALA A 182 -0.90 -13.72 9.09
C ALA A 182 -0.56 -15.01 9.84
N ARG A 183 0.59 -15.62 9.52
CA ARG A 183 1.14 -16.73 10.32
C ARG A 183 1.04 -16.35 11.79
N PRO A 184 0.57 -17.23 12.68
CA PRO A 184 0.73 -16.97 14.10
C PRO A 184 2.23 -16.77 14.34
N CYS A 185 2.60 -15.68 15.01
CA CYS A 185 3.91 -15.62 15.63
C CYS A 185 4.02 -16.87 16.49
N SER A 186 4.92 -17.79 16.11
CA SER A 186 5.29 -18.87 17.00
C SER A 186 5.91 -18.22 18.23
N ASP A 187 5.12 -18.11 19.30
CA ASP A 187 5.60 -17.91 20.66
C ASP A 187 6.44 -19.12 21.05
N ASP A 188 7.68 -19.17 20.59
CA ASP A 188 8.69 -20.14 21.02
C ASP A 188 10.05 -19.48 21.12
N GLN A 189 10.12 -18.39 21.90
CA GLN A 189 11.35 -18.02 22.58
C GLN A 189 11.03 -17.17 23.81
N VAL A 190 10.63 -17.82 24.91
CA VAL A 190 10.74 -17.23 26.24
C VAL A 190 12.10 -17.66 26.82
N PRO A 191 13.10 -16.78 26.97
CA PRO A 191 14.22 -17.07 27.84
C PRO A 191 13.77 -16.84 29.28
N HIS A 192 13.35 -17.91 29.95
CA HIS A 192 13.30 -17.96 31.41
C HIS A 192 14.70 -17.71 31.95
N ARG A 193 15.03 -16.48 32.38
CA ARG A 193 16.13 -16.22 33.35
C ARG A 193 16.25 -14.75 33.75
N TRP A 194 15.34 -14.25 34.58
CA TRP A 194 15.68 -13.19 35.55
C TRP A 194 14.74 -13.31 36.74
N ILE A 195 15.20 -13.99 37.79
CA ILE A 195 15.05 -13.68 39.22
C ILE A 195 15.84 -14.79 39.93
N GLN A 196 17.15 -14.57 40.13
CA GLN A 196 17.88 -15.17 41.24
C GLN A 196 18.91 -14.15 41.75
N SER A 197 18.62 -13.65 42.95
CA SER A 197 19.55 -13.42 44.06
C SER A 197 20.85 -12.66 43.79
N SER A 198 20.97 -11.47 44.38
CA SER A 198 22.24 -10.92 44.83
C SER A 198 22.06 -10.32 46.23
N VAL A 199 22.17 -11.20 47.23
CA VAL A 199 22.42 -10.82 48.63
C VAL A 199 23.93 -10.56 48.77
N PRO A 200 24.38 -9.42 49.33
CA PRO A 200 25.79 -9.21 49.64
C PRO A 200 26.15 -9.84 51.01
N PRO A 201 27.39 -10.33 51.20
CA PRO A 201 27.78 -11.02 52.44
C PRO A 201 28.25 -10.06 53.54
N ASP A 202 27.81 -10.40 54.75
CA ASP A 202 28.41 -10.24 56.09
C ASP A 202 29.34 -9.06 56.45
N LEU A 203 28.90 -8.32 57.48
CA LEU A 203 29.76 -7.83 58.56
C LEU A 203 29.11 -8.19 59.92
N THR A 204 29.71 -9.20 60.55
CA THR A 204 29.76 -9.59 61.97
C THR A 204 29.86 -8.38 62.93
N THR A 205 29.37 -8.29 64.18
CA THR A 205 28.90 -9.16 65.30
C THR A 205 28.32 -8.24 66.43
N PRO A 206 28.13 -8.61 67.74
CA PRO A 206 26.84 -9.00 68.34
C PRO A 206 26.45 -8.22 69.65
N ARG A 207 25.38 -8.67 70.35
CA ARG A 207 24.76 -8.21 71.63
C ARG A 207 23.76 -7.05 71.49
N ALA A 208 22.65 -6.96 72.23
CA ALA A 208 22.29 -7.58 73.51
C ALA A 208 20.78 -7.84 73.61
N SER A 209 20.44 -8.94 74.29
CA SER A 209 19.18 -9.16 74.99
C SER A 209 18.92 -8.04 76.00
N THR A 210 17.72 -7.44 76.01
CA THR A 210 16.82 -7.50 77.18
C THR A 210 15.43 -6.92 76.87
N ARG A 211 14.44 -7.57 77.49
CA ARG A 211 13.03 -7.21 77.68
C ARG A 211 12.87 -5.74 78.13
N TRP A 212 11.66 -5.17 77.98
CA TRP A 212 10.75 -4.86 79.10
C TRP A 212 9.38 -4.45 78.57
N ALA A 213 8.34 -5.06 79.13
CA ALA A 213 6.94 -4.68 79.00
C ALA A 213 6.62 -3.57 80.01
N SER A 214 5.79 -2.61 79.63
CA SER A 214 5.13 -1.70 80.57
C SER A 214 3.79 -2.30 81.04
N PRO A 215 3.48 -2.30 82.35
CA PRO A 215 2.11 -2.38 82.84
C PRO A 215 1.51 -0.98 83.09
N PRO A 216 0.17 -0.87 83.25
CA PRO A 216 -0.56 0.39 83.17
C PRO A 216 -0.84 1.08 84.52
N MET A 217 -1.23 2.35 84.42
CA MET A 217 -2.11 3.17 85.28
C MET A 217 -1.98 3.09 86.80
N VAL A 218 -1.66 4.24 87.40
CA VAL A 218 -2.14 4.62 88.74
C VAL A 218 -2.81 6.00 88.64
N MET A 219 -4.11 6.04 88.90
CA MET A 219 -4.90 7.24 89.18
C MET A 219 -5.05 7.40 90.69
N SER A 220 -4.99 8.67 91.13
CA SER A 220 -5.59 9.21 92.36
C SER A 220 -4.98 8.78 93.71
N ALA A 221 -4.93 9.60 94.76
CA ALA A 221 -5.28 11.00 94.99
C ALA A 221 -4.62 11.43 96.33
N ASP A 222 -4.53 12.75 96.49
CA ASP A 222 -4.30 13.59 97.68
C ASP A 222 -4.35 12.95 99.08
N VAL A 223 -3.34 13.26 99.93
CA VAL A 223 -3.41 14.24 101.05
C VAL A 223 -2.01 14.79 101.30
#